data_AF-A0A660ZCF8-F1
#
_entry.id   AF-A0A660ZCF8-F1
#
_cell.length_a   1.000
_cell.length_b   1.000
_cell.length_c   1.000
_cell.angle_alpha   90.00
_cell.angle_beta   90.00
_cell.angle_gamma   90.00
#
_symmetry.space_group_name_H-M   'P 1'
#
loop_
_entity.id
_entity.type
_entity.pdbx_description
1 polymer ?
#
loop_
_entity_poly.entity_id
_entity_poly.type
_entity_poly.pdbx_seq_one_letter_code
_entity_poly.pdbx_strand_id
1 'polypeptide(L)'
;GPSFIKWCKFMLDECNFVKKLESFIDEGYVVFLTADHGWVEGHVPIMVKGGMELTRGLRYKFGDSLRIAGKDAVMLTELEKYGLPRRRNMGRLALATSYSYFVYPSDPHRFGKIYRGGIYHGGITLEEMIVPLIEIRG
;
A
#
# COMPACT_ATOMS: atom_id res chain seq x y z
N GLY A 1 -5.26 -16.08 -6.13
CA GLY A 1 -5.33 -17.51 -6.54
C GLY A 1 -5.75 -18.40 -5.38
N PRO A 2 -6.06 -19.69 -5.61
CA PRO A 2 -6.60 -20.60 -4.60
C PRO A 2 -5.75 -20.74 -3.32
N SER A 3 -4.42 -20.78 -3.45
CA SER A 3 -3.51 -20.87 -2.30
C SER A 3 -3.59 -19.66 -1.36
N PHE A 4 -3.76 -18.46 -1.93
CA PHE A 4 -3.93 -17.22 -1.15
C PHE A 4 -5.25 -17.23 -0.38
N ILE A 5 -6.34 -17.66 -1.01
CA ILE A 5 -7.65 -17.79 -0.34
C ILE A 5 -7.56 -18.77 0.82
N LYS A 6 -6.88 -19.91 0.62
CA LYS A 6 -6.66 -20.90 1.68
C LYS A 6 -5.86 -20.31 2.85
N TRP A 7 -4.83 -19.53 2.57
CA TRP A 7 -4.04 -18.83 3.59
C TRP A 7 -4.87 -17.80 4.37
N CYS A 8 -5.64 -16.95 3.68
CA CYS A 8 -6.52 -15.98 4.32
C CYS A 8 -7.56 -16.67 5.21
N LYS A 9 -8.19 -17.76 4.73
CA LYS A 9 -9.14 -18.54 5.52
C LYS A 9 -8.49 -19.04 6.81
N PHE A 10 -7.32 -19.68 6.71
CA PHE A 10 -6.56 -20.13 7.89
C PHE A 10 -6.33 -18.99 8.88
N MET A 11 -5.83 -17.83 8.42
CA MET A 11 -5.57 -16.69 9.29
C MET A 11 -6.83 -16.19 10.01
N LEU A 12 -7.94 -16.06 9.29
CA LEU A 12 -9.21 -15.57 9.83
C LEU A 12 -9.85 -16.56 10.82
N ASP A 13 -9.71 -17.86 10.55
CA ASP A 13 -10.18 -18.94 11.42
C ASP A 13 -9.36 -18.94 12.74
N GLU A 14 -8.03 -18.89 12.65
CA GLU A 14 -7.13 -18.95 13.81
C GLU A 14 -7.19 -17.69 14.69
N CYS A 15 -7.39 -16.51 14.11
CA CYS A 15 -7.56 -15.28 14.90
C CYS A 15 -8.99 -15.11 15.45
N ASN A 16 -9.86 -16.12 15.30
CA ASN A 16 -11.26 -16.11 15.73
C ASN A 16 -12.06 -14.91 15.19
N PHE A 17 -11.70 -14.42 14.00
CA PHE A 17 -12.29 -13.20 13.44
C PHE A 17 -13.80 -13.32 13.29
N VAL A 18 -14.27 -14.43 12.69
CA VAL A 18 -15.69 -14.68 12.44
C VAL A 18 -16.48 -14.74 13.75
N LYS A 19 -16.00 -15.50 14.74
CA LYS A 19 -16.63 -15.59 16.07
C LYS A 19 -16.75 -14.23 16.74
N LYS A 20 -15.77 -13.34 16.53
CA LYS A 20 -15.82 -12.00 17.11
C LYS A 20 -16.88 -11.13 16.44
N LEU A 21 -17.07 -11.27 15.12
CA LEU A 21 -18.14 -10.60 14.41
C LEU A 21 -19.52 -11.11 14.87
N GLU A 22 -19.69 -12.43 15.00
CA GLU A 22 -20.93 -13.06 15.49
C GLU A 22 -21.30 -12.54 16.88
N SER A 23 -20.35 -12.48 17.81
CA SER A 23 -20.58 -11.91 19.16
C SER A 23 -21.11 -10.48 19.13
N PHE A 24 -20.61 -9.63 18.23
CA PHE A 24 -21.13 -8.26 18.11
C PHE A 24 -22.55 -8.22 17.54
N ILE A 25 -22.86 -9.11 16.60
CA ILE A 25 -24.20 -9.22 16.01
C ILE A 25 -25.20 -9.70 17.06
N ASP A 26 -24.85 -10.71 17.86
CA ASP A 26 -25.69 -11.24 18.94
C ASP A 26 -25.97 -10.19 20.03
N GLU A 27 -25.01 -9.29 20.28
CA GLU A 27 -25.16 -8.15 21.19
C GLU A 27 -26.01 -7.00 20.58
N GLY A 28 -26.46 -7.14 19.34
CA GLY A 28 -27.32 -6.19 18.64
C GLY A 28 -26.59 -5.03 17.96
N TYR A 29 -25.26 -5.12 17.78
CA TYR A 29 -24.50 -4.10 17.05
C TYR A 29 -24.61 -4.29 15.53
N VAL A 30 -24.63 -3.17 14.81
CA VAL A 30 -24.40 -3.15 13.36
C VAL A 30 -22.89 -3.11 13.12
N VAL A 31 -22.37 -4.07 12.35
CA VAL A 31 -20.93 -4.17 12.08
C VAL A 31 -20.63 -3.74 10.65
N PHE A 32 -19.73 -2.77 10.48
CA PHE A 32 -19.18 -2.40 9.17
C PHE A 32 -17.77 -2.97 9.03
N LEU A 33 -17.58 -3.81 8.01
CA LEU A 33 -16.28 -4.38 7.66
C LEU A 33 -15.73 -3.69 6.40
N THR A 34 -14.49 -3.20 6.49
CA THR A 34 -13.78 -2.53 5.40
C THR A 34 -12.28 -2.83 5.47
N ALA A 35 -11.53 -2.39 4.46
CA ALA A 35 -10.07 -2.34 4.48
C ALA A 35 -9.60 -0.88 4.50
N ASP A 36 -8.41 -0.61 5.05
CA ASP A 36 -7.80 0.72 5.03
C ASP A 36 -7.22 1.08 3.66
N HIS A 37 -6.77 0.07 2.91
CA HIS A 37 -6.36 0.16 1.51
C HIS A 37 -6.46 -1.20 0.83
N GLY A 38 -6.40 -1.21 -0.50
CA GLY A 38 -6.19 -2.42 -1.29
C GLY A 38 -4.71 -2.67 -1.61
N TRP A 39 -4.46 -3.49 -2.63
CA TRP A 39 -3.11 -3.86 -3.06
C TRP A 39 -3.06 -4.13 -4.56
N VAL A 40 -1.86 -4.13 -5.13
CA VAL A 40 -1.59 -4.52 -6.52
C VAL A 40 -0.36 -5.40 -6.63
N GLU A 41 -0.28 -6.19 -7.69
CA GLU A 41 0.95 -6.91 -8.05
C GLU A 41 1.91 -5.97 -8.80
N GLY A 42 3.17 -5.88 -8.35
CA GLY A 42 4.17 -5.00 -8.93
C GLY A 42 4.83 -5.58 -10.18
N HIS A 43 4.74 -4.87 -11.31
CA HIS A 43 5.28 -5.31 -12.60
C HIS A 43 6.24 -4.32 -13.26
N VAL A 44 6.20 -3.03 -12.93
CA VAL A 44 7.02 -2.01 -13.60
C VAL A 44 8.00 -1.36 -12.61
N PRO A 45 9.31 -1.66 -12.67
CA PRO A 45 10.27 -1.00 -11.81
C PRO A 45 10.48 0.46 -12.25
N ILE A 46 10.45 1.38 -11.29
CA ILE A 46 10.74 2.80 -11.47
C ILE A 46 11.94 3.15 -10.61
N MET A 47 12.96 3.78 -11.20
CA MET A 47 14.10 4.24 -10.41
C MET A 47 13.73 5.43 -9.53
N VAL A 48 14.00 5.31 -8.23
CA VAL A 48 13.93 6.41 -7.26
C VAL A 48 15.33 6.78 -6.76
N LYS A 49 15.64 8.06 -6.73
CA LYS A 49 16.87 8.61 -6.15
C LYS A 49 16.50 9.48 -4.95
N GLY A 50 17.31 9.38 -3.90
CA GLY A 50 17.17 10.16 -2.67
C GLY A 50 18.26 9.73 -1.68
N GLY A 51 18.36 10.44 -0.55
CA GLY A 51 19.33 10.15 0.49
C GLY A 51 18.92 8.99 1.41
N MET A 52 19.57 8.89 2.57
CA MET A 52 19.30 7.83 3.56
C MET A 52 17.92 7.94 4.23
N GLU A 53 17.22 9.05 4.03
CA GLU A 53 15.88 9.33 4.59
C GLU A 53 14.73 8.58 3.90
N LEU A 54 15.01 7.85 2.81
CA LEU A 54 13.97 7.16 2.06
C LEU A 54 13.29 6.07 2.90
N THR A 55 11.96 6.12 2.94
CA THR A 55 11.13 5.07 3.55
C THR A 55 11.29 3.74 2.81
N ARG A 56 10.97 2.61 3.47
CA ARG A 56 11.15 1.27 2.88
C ARG A 56 10.09 0.89 1.85
N GLY A 57 8.87 1.45 1.95
CA GLY A 57 7.73 1.11 1.09
C GLY A 57 8.08 1.15 -0.39
N LEU A 58 7.65 0.15 -1.16
CA LEU A 58 8.00 0.04 -2.59
C LEU A 58 7.01 0.81 -3.49
N ARG A 59 5.86 1.22 -2.97
CA ARG A 59 4.86 2.01 -3.71
C ARG A 59 4.80 3.48 -3.31
N TYR A 60 5.43 3.85 -2.20
CA TYR A 60 5.54 5.25 -1.80
C TYR A 60 6.90 5.56 -1.18
N LYS A 61 7.36 6.79 -1.33
CA LYS A 61 8.59 7.27 -0.70
C LYS A 61 8.40 8.65 -0.11
N PHE A 62 8.90 8.86 1.10
CA PHE A 62 9.14 10.19 1.64
C PHE A 62 10.62 10.55 1.57
N GLY A 63 10.93 11.84 1.44
CA GLY A 63 12.30 12.36 1.47
C GLY A 63 12.45 13.74 0.85
N ASP A 64 13.23 14.62 1.46
CA ASP A 64 13.44 15.99 0.96
C ASP A 64 14.18 16.02 -0.39
N SER A 65 15.10 15.07 -0.57
CA SER A 65 15.94 14.96 -1.77
C SER A 65 15.33 14.09 -2.87
N LEU A 66 14.08 13.64 -2.72
CA LEU A 66 13.43 12.70 -3.62
C LEU A 66 13.42 13.16 -5.09
N ARG A 67 13.84 12.26 -5.98
CA ARG A 67 13.76 12.38 -7.44
C ARG A 67 13.33 11.04 -8.03
N ILE A 68 12.43 11.08 -9.01
CA ILE A 68 11.94 9.89 -9.71
C ILE A 68 12.23 10.03 -11.19
N ALA A 69 12.66 8.94 -11.82
CA ALA A 69 12.79 8.84 -13.26
C ALA A 69 11.61 8.05 -13.83
N GLY A 70 10.63 8.75 -14.41
CA GLY A 70 9.48 8.13 -15.07
C GLY A 70 8.19 8.91 -14.89
N LYS A 71 7.17 8.52 -15.66
CA LYS A 71 5.82 9.09 -15.62
C LYS A 71 4.85 8.33 -14.71
N ASP A 72 5.21 7.11 -14.31
CA ASP A 72 4.34 6.20 -13.56
C ASP A 72 4.39 6.45 -12.03
N ALA A 73 4.57 7.72 -11.64
CA ALA A 73 4.54 8.17 -10.25
C ALA A 73 4.07 9.63 -10.16
N VAL A 74 3.38 9.95 -9.06
CA VAL A 74 2.99 11.31 -8.70
C VAL A 74 3.92 11.81 -7.60
N MET A 75 4.42 13.04 -7.75
CA MET A 75 5.27 13.70 -6.76
C MET A 75 4.53 14.85 -6.10
N LEU A 76 4.44 14.83 -4.77
CA LEU A 76 3.85 15.86 -3.93
C LEU A 76 4.99 16.59 -3.22
N THR A 77 5.10 17.90 -3.44
CA THR A 77 6.18 18.73 -2.87
C THR A 77 5.71 19.71 -1.79
N GLU A 78 4.40 19.87 -1.63
CA GLU A 78 3.75 20.72 -0.62
C GLU A 78 2.69 19.89 0.09
N LEU A 79 3.14 19.04 1.02
CA LEU A 79 2.31 18.01 1.67
C LEU A 79 1.12 18.61 2.41
N GLU A 80 1.29 19.79 3.00
CA GLU A 80 0.28 20.48 3.78
C GLU A 80 -0.95 20.85 2.93
N LYS A 81 -0.79 21.09 1.62
CA LYS A 81 -1.92 21.34 0.69
C LYS A 81 -2.86 20.14 0.54
N TYR A 82 -2.38 18.95 0.87
CA TYR A 82 -3.13 17.69 0.82
C TYR A 82 -3.52 17.22 2.22
N GLY A 83 -3.37 18.06 3.26
CA GLY A 83 -3.65 17.69 4.65
C GLY A 83 -2.64 16.72 5.26
N LEU A 84 -1.48 16.52 4.63
CA LEU A 84 -0.44 15.62 5.12
C LEU A 84 0.53 16.37 6.07
N PRO A 85 0.97 15.76 7.17
CA PRO A 85 1.87 16.39 8.12
C PRO A 85 3.27 16.54 7.52
N ARG A 86 3.86 17.72 7.67
CA ARG A 86 5.28 17.93 7.36
C ARG A 86 6.14 17.44 8.51
N ARG A 87 7.05 16.51 8.22
CA ARG A 87 8.05 16.02 9.16
C ARG A 87 9.45 16.39 8.69
N ARG A 88 10.40 16.49 9.62
CA ARG A 88 11.82 16.71 9.30
C ARG A 88 12.29 15.59 8.36
N ASN A 89 12.90 15.95 7.24
CA ASN A 89 13.40 15.02 6.21
C ASN A 89 12.32 14.27 5.41
N MET A 90 11.05 14.69 5.47
CA MET A 90 9.93 14.05 4.75
C MET A 90 9.02 15.09 4.07
N GLY A 91 9.60 16.17 3.53
CA GLY A 91 8.88 17.27 2.90
C GLY A 91 8.37 16.98 1.48
N ARG A 92 8.72 15.83 0.90
CA ARG A 92 8.15 15.35 -0.37
C ARG A 92 7.65 13.93 -0.22
N LEU A 93 6.60 13.62 -0.98
CA LEU A 93 6.01 12.28 -1.08
C LEU A 93 5.90 11.89 -2.55
N ALA A 94 6.43 10.73 -2.87
CA ALA A 94 6.18 10.07 -4.13
C ALA A 94 5.19 8.93 -3.96
N LEU A 95 4.23 8.82 -4.86
CA LEU A 95 3.26 7.74 -4.94
C LEU A 95 3.38 7.04 -6.30
N ALA A 96 3.55 5.73 -6.30
CA ALA A 96 3.55 4.92 -7.51
C ALA A 96 2.14 4.88 -8.12
N THR A 97 2.04 4.99 -9.44
CA THR A 97 0.79 4.78 -10.19
C THR A 97 0.84 3.46 -10.94
N SER A 98 -0.31 3.00 -11.45
CA SER A 98 -0.41 1.75 -12.21
C SER A 98 0.19 0.57 -11.42
N TYR A 99 0.69 -0.46 -12.09
CA TYR A 99 1.34 -1.63 -11.45
C TYR A 99 2.84 -1.43 -11.21
N SER A 100 3.29 -0.21 -10.92
CA SER A 100 4.70 0.11 -10.78
C SER A 100 5.26 -0.02 -9.35
N TYR A 101 6.58 -0.06 -9.17
CA TYR A 101 7.22 -0.07 -7.85
C TYR A 101 8.61 0.56 -7.91
N PHE A 102 9.04 1.16 -6.81
CA PHE A 102 10.31 1.87 -6.73
C PHE A 102 11.49 0.92 -6.53
N VAL A 103 12.54 1.12 -7.32
CA VAL A 103 13.83 0.42 -7.22
C VAL A 103 14.97 1.42 -7.04
N TYR A 104 16.05 0.98 -6.40
CA TYR A 104 17.18 1.82 -6.05
C TYR A 104 18.23 1.86 -7.17
N PRO A 105 18.95 2.99 -7.34
CA PRO A 105 19.90 3.19 -8.43
C PRO A 105 21.18 2.36 -8.28
N SER A 106 21.46 1.82 -7.09
CA SER A 106 22.64 1.01 -6.83
C SER A 106 22.66 -0.30 -7.62
N ASP A 107 21.50 -0.93 -7.80
CA ASP A 107 21.35 -2.12 -8.66
C ASP A 107 19.90 -2.29 -9.16
N PRO A 108 19.45 -1.46 -10.13
CA PRO A 108 18.06 -1.44 -10.58
C PRO A 108 17.60 -2.76 -11.18
N HIS A 109 18.50 -3.51 -11.82
CA HIS A 109 18.18 -4.79 -12.45
C HIS A 109 17.90 -5.87 -11.39
N ARG A 110 18.76 -5.98 -10.38
CA ARG A 110 18.56 -6.93 -9.29
C ARG A 110 17.28 -6.60 -8.51
N PHE A 111 17.10 -5.35 -8.07
CA PHE A 111 15.89 -4.96 -7.34
C PHE A 111 14.63 -5.09 -8.19
N GLY A 112 14.74 -4.75 -9.48
CA GLY A 112 13.68 -4.98 -10.46
C GLY A 112 13.28 -6.45 -10.53
N LYS A 113 14.23 -7.38 -10.57
CA LYS A 113 13.92 -8.82 -10.59
C LYS A 113 13.37 -9.33 -9.26
N ILE A 114 13.94 -8.90 -8.13
CA ILE A 114 13.55 -9.40 -6.79
C ILE A 114 12.14 -8.97 -6.42
N TYR A 115 11.73 -7.74 -6.75
CA TYR A 115 10.42 -7.22 -6.34
C TYR A 115 9.31 -7.43 -7.37
N ARG A 116 9.64 -7.89 -8.58
CA ARG A 116 8.62 -8.17 -9.59
C ARG A 116 7.71 -9.33 -9.16
N GLY A 117 6.41 -9.14 -9.33
CA GLY A 117 5.39 -10.13 -8.95
C GLY A 117 5.04 -10.14 -7.46
N GLY A 118 5.61 -9.23 -6.67
CA GLY A 118 5.22 -9.04 -5.28
C GLY A 118 3.90 -8.27 -5.16
N ILE A 119 3.16 -8.53 -4.08
CA ILE A 119 1.93 -7.81 -3.73
C ILE A 119 2.31 -6.61 -2.86
N TYR A 120 1.92 -5.41 -3.27
CA TYR A 120 2.26 -4.15 -2.61
C TYR A 120 1.05 -3.23 -2.48
N HIS A 121 1.16 -2.28 -1.56
CA HIS A 121 0.18 -1.23 -1.32
C HIS A 121 0.88 0.11 -1.07
N GLY A 122 0.11 1.20 -1.02
CA GLY A 122 0.58 2.55 -0.70
C GLY A 122 0.83 3.43 -1.93
N GLY A 123 0.54 2.95 -3.13
CA GLY A 123 0.43 3.79 -4.33
C GLY A 123 -0.93 4.48 -4.38
N ILE A 124 -1.33 4.90 -5.58
CA ILE A 124 -2.59 5.63 -5.80
C ILE A 124 -3.45 5.00 -6.91
N THR A 125 -3.40 3.67 -7.07
CA THR A 125 -4.30 3.01 -8.04
C THR A 125 -5.72 2.88 -7.52
N LEU A 126 -6.67 2.67 -8.42
CA LEU A 126 -8.07 2.43 -8.03
C LEU A 126 -8.19 1.20 -7.14
N GLU A 127 -7.42 0.14 -7.41
CA GLU A 127 -7.40 -1.09 -6.61
C GLU A 127 -6.85 -0.85 -5.20
N GLU A 128 -6.00 0.15 -4.98
CA GLU A 128 -5.51 0.52 -3.65
C GLU A 128 -6.47 1.48 -2.92
N MET A 129 -7.17 2.35 -3.65
CA MET A 129 -8.00 3.41 -3.08
C MET A 129 -9.47 3.01 -2.88
N ILE A 130 -10.03 2.18 -3.76
CA ILE A 130 -11.42 1.70 -3.68
C ILE A 130 -11.43 0.39 -2.91
N VAL A 131 -11.93 0.45 -1.68
CA VAL A 131 -12.00 -0.68 -0.75
C VAL A 131 -13.45 -1.15 -0.57
N PRO A 132 -13.68 -2.44 -0.30
CA PRO A 132 -15.01 -2.94 -0.01
C PRO A 132 -15.51 -2.35 1.32
N LEU A 133 -16.80 -2.02 1.37
CA LEU A 133 -17.51 -1.71 2.61
C LEU A 133 -18.70 -2.66 2.71
N ILE A 134 -18.69 -3.50 3.74
CA ILE A 134 -19.70 -4.53 3.96
C ILE A 134 -20.41 -4.19 5.27
N GLU A 135 -21.73 -4.08 5.20
CA GLU A 135 -22.56 -4.04 6.40
C GLU A 135 -23.00 -5.47 6.73
N ILE A 136 -22.71 -5.90 7.96
CA ILE A 136 -23.08 -7.22 8.47
C ILE A 136 -24.17 -7.03 9.51
N ARG A 137 -25.30 -7.70 9.27
CA ARG A 137 -26.50 -7.69 10.14
C ARG A 137 -26.91 -9.12 10.46
N GLY A 138 -27.52 -9.30 11.64
CA GLY A 138 -28.23 -10.52 12.05
C GLY A 138 -29.63 -10.61 11.48
#